data_AF-A0A9E0PGM3-F1
#
_entry.id   AF-A0A9E0PGM3-F1
#
_cell.length_a   1.000
_cell.length_b   1.000
_cell.length_c   1.000
_cell.angle_alpha   90.00
_cell.angle_beta   90.00
_cell.angle_gamma   90.00
#
_symmetry.space_group_name_H-M   'P 1'
#
loop_
_entity.id
_entity.type
_entity.pdbx_description
1 polymer ?
#
loop_
_entity_poly.entity_id
_entity_poly.type
_entity_poly.pdbx_seq_one_letter_code
_entity_poly.pdbx_strand_id
1 'polypeptide(L)'
;MAARKKVVLDSITIDPAGPTSVPMDRLFAWVIWQFPRVRHGGYSGAIHPPEAGHGWYPAVVNAEEGHVIIHGHVKEPFTSPEAASKHLDRAAS
;
A
#
# COMPACT_ATOMS: atom_id res chain seq x y z
N MET A 1 -18.41 9.13 -15.05
CA MET A 1 -17.48 8.52 -14.07
C MET A 1 -16.20 9.33 -14.08
N ALA A 2 -15.86 10.01 -12.98
CA ALA A 2 -14.62 10.78 -12.93
C ALA A 2 -13.45 9.80 -12.73
N ALA A 3 -12.56 9.70 -13.73
CA ALA A 3 -11.31 8.98 -13.59
C ALA A 3 -10.53 9.61 -12.43
N ARG A 4 -10.25 8.83 -11.37
CA ARG A 4 -9.42 9.29 -10.26
C ARG A 4 -8.05 9.64 -10.81
N LYS A 5 -7.59 10.86 -10.54
CA LYS A 5 -6.26 11.32 -10.95
C LYS A 5 -5.21 10.37 -10.35
N LYS A 6 -4.25 9.94 -11.18
CA LYS A 6 -3.09 9.17 -10.72
C LYS A 6 -2.46 9.90 -9.54
N VAL A 7 -2.27 9.19 -8.43
CA VAL A 7 -1.55 9.75 -7.28
C VAL A 7 -0.08 9.48 -7.55
N VAL A 8 0.69 10.55 -7.75
CA VAL A 8 2.14 10.47 -7.80
C VAL A 8 2.65 10.77 -6.40
N LEU A 9 3.24 9.76 -5.75
CA LEU A 9 3.87 9.86 -4.44
C LEU A 9 5.35 9.60 -4.63
N ASP A 10 6.21 10.58 -4.37
CA ASP A 10 7.66 10.44 -4.50
C ASP A 10 8.13 9.80 -5.82
N SER A 11 7.60 10.30 -6.95
CA SER A 11 7.83 9.76 -8.30
C SER A 11 7.35 8.32 -8.54
N ILE A 12 6.64 7.71 -7.59
CA ILE A 12 5.94 6.43 -7.75
C ILE A 12 4.52 6.71 -8.23
N THR A 13 4.17 6.14 -9.38
CA THR A 13 2.81 6.25 -9.91
C THR A 13 1.94 5.15 -9.33
N ILE A 14 1.01 5.51 -8.46
CA ILE A 14 0.01 4.60 -7.93
C ILE A 14 -1.13 4.47 -8.95
N ASP A 15 -1.48 3.23 -9.31
CA ASP A 15 -2.62 2.93 -10.15
C ASP A 15 -3.93 3.21 -9.39
N PRO A 16 -4.78 4.13 -9.87
CA PRO A 16 -6.07 4.41 -9.24
C PRO A 16 -7.10 3.30 -9.42
N ALA A 17 -6.86 2.32 -10.29
CA ALA A 17 -7.77 1.22 -10.61
C ALA A 17 -7.44 -0.11 -9.90
N GLY A 18 -6.24 -0.25 -9.34
CA GLY A 18 -5.80 -1.53 -8.79
C GLY A 18 -4.55 -1.48 -7.91
N PRO A 19 -4.09 -2.64 -7.42
CA PRO A 19 -2.85 -2.73 -6.66
C PRO A 19 -1.65 -2.36 -7.53
N THR A 20 -0.66 -1.67 -6.96
CA THR A 20 0.57 -1.28 -7.65
C THR A 20 1.74 -2.04 -7.04
N SER A 21 2.48 -2.80 -7.85
CA SER A 21 3.73 -3.42 -7.38
C SER A 21 4.86 -2.39 -7.42
N VAL A 22 5.57 -2.24 -6.30
CA VAL A 22 6.66 -1.29 -6.13
C VAL A 22 7.87 -2.00 -5.53
N PRO A 23 9.06 -1.92 -6.17
CA PRO A 23 10.31 -2.39 -5.58
C PRO A 23 10.62 -1.71 -4.24
N MET A 24 11.08 -2.48 -3.25
CA MET A 24 11.34 -1.94 -1.89
C MET A 24 12.46 -0.88 -1.87
N ASP A 25 13.42 -0.95 -2.77
CA ASP A 25 14.50 0.04 -2.92
C ASP A 25 13.98 1.44 -3.30
N ARG A 26 12.81 1.52 -3.94
CA ARG A 26 12.10 2.78 -4.25
C ARG A 26 11.36 3.35 -3.05
N LEU A 27 11.16 2.58 -1.98
CA LEU A 27 10.41 2.96 -0.78
C LEU A 27 11.33 3.40 0.37
N PHE A 28 12.57 3.82 0.08
CA PHE A 28 13.58 4.14 1.10
C PHE A 28 13.17 5.24 2.09
N ALA A 29 12.29 6.16 1.68
CA ALA A 29 11.75 7.23 2.54
C ALA A 29 10.39 6.90 3.17
N TRP A 30 9.83 5.73 2.86
CA TRP A 30 8.48 5.34 3.27
C TRP A 30 8.54 4.46 4.51
N VAL A 31 7.51 4.52 5.34
CA VAL A 31 7.35 3.57 6.44
C VAL A 31 6.66 2.32 5.91
N ILE A 32 7.28 1.16 6.10
CA ILE A 32 6.71 -0.15 5.78
C ILE A 32 6.40 -0.87 7.09
N TRP A 33 5.12 -1.12 7.37
CA TRP A 33 4.66 -1.87 8.53
C TRP A 33 4.18 -3.26 8.12
N GLN A 34 4.90 -4.30 8.53
CA GLN A 34 4.52 -5.69 8.28
C GLN A 34 3.82 -6.29 9.49
N PHE A 35 2.75 -7.06 9.24
CA PHE A 35 2.07 -7.86 10.25
C PHE A 35 2.34 -9.36 10.00
N PRO A 36 2.38 -10.20 11.05
CA PRO A 36 2.62 -11.64 10.93
C PRO A 36 1.35 -12.39 10.46
N ARG A 37 0.75 -11.94 9.35
CA ARG A 37 -0.41 -12.56 8.70
C ARG A 37 -0.05 -12.84 7.25
N VAL A 38 -0.01 -14.12 6.87
CA VAL A 38 0.33 -14.54 5.51
C VAL A 38 -0.81 -14.20 4.54
N ARG A 39 -0.43 -13.79 3.32
CA ARG A 39 -1.31 -13.51 2.19
C ARG A 39 -0.72 -14.16 0.94
N HIS A 40 -1.52 -14.25 -0.13
CA HIS A 40 -0.99 -14.60 -1.43
C HIS A 40 0.07 -13.58 -1.86
N GLY A 41 1.29 -14.04 -2.08
CA GLY A 41 2.43 -13.18 -2.49
C GLY A 41 3.16 -12.46 -1.36
N GLY A 42 2.92 -12.77 -0.07
CA GLY A 42 3.73 -12.21 1.03
C GLY A 42 3.00 -12.09 2.35
N TYR A 43 3.31 -11.03 3.10
CA TYR A 43 2.70 -10.72 4.39
C TYR A 43 1.78 -9.52 4.32
N SER A 44 0.71 -9.54 5.12
CA SER A 44 -0.18 -8.39 5.30
C SER A 44 0.60 -7.22 5.86
N GLY A 45 0.40 -6.04 5.30
CA GLY A 45 1.14 -4.85 5.66
C GLY A 45 0.34 -3.57 5.49
N ALA A 46 0.99 -2.48 5.81
CA ALA A 46 0.57 -1.13 5.49
C ALA A 46 1.80 -0.30 5.20
N ILE A 47 1.65 0.71 4.35
CA ILE A 47 2.72 1.66 4.06
C ILE A 47 2.26 3.09 4.29
N HIS A 48 3.21 3.96 4.61
CA HIS A 48 2.96 5.39 4.75
C HIS A 48 4.00 6.17 3.93
N PRO A 49 3.57 6.99 2.96
CA PRO A 49 4.47 7.87 2.23
C PRO A 49 4.96 9.03 3.12
N PRO A 50 6.13 9.62 2.87
CA PRO A 50 6.63 10.75 3.67
C PRO A 50 5.82 12.05 3.47
N GLU A 51 5.01 12.15 2.42
CA GLU A 51 4.24 13.35 2.09
C GLU A 51 3.17 13.69 3.13
N ALA A 52 3.14 14.96 3.53
CA ALA A 52 2.11 15.50 4.41
C ALA A 52 0.72 15.41 3.76
N GLY A 53 -0.30 15.10 4.56
CA GLY A 53 -1.69 14.99 4.11
C GLY A 53 -2.06 13.63 3.53
N HIS A 54 -1.10 12.70 3.45
CA HIS A 54 -1.37 11.29 3.19
C HIS A 54 -1.55 10.50 4.49
N GLY A 55 -2.18 9.33 4.37
CA GLY A 55 -2.32 8.37 5.46
C GLY A 55 -1.75 7.01 5.08
N TRP A 56 -2.15 5.99 5.80
CA TRP A 56 -1.72 4.62 5.58
C TRP A 56 -2.45 3.97 4.41
N TYR A 57 -1.71 3.27 3.56
CA TYR A 57 -2.24 2.44 2.48
C TYR A 57 -2.09 0.96 2.82
N PRO A 58 -3.11 0.12 2.54
CA PRO A 58 -2.96 -1.33 2.69
C PRO A 58 -1.89 -1.85 1.74
N ALA A 59 -1.13 -2.86 2.17
CA ALA A 59 -0.09 -3.43 1.34
C ALA A 59 0.11 -4.93 1.58
N VAL A 60 0.67 -5.63 0.59
CA VAL A 60 1.26 -6.96 0.76
C VAL A 60 2.77 -6.82 0.61
N VAL A 61 3.52 -7.23 1.62
CA VAL A 61 4.98 -7.09 1.71
C VAL A 61 5.62 -8.43 1.38
N ASN A 62 6.41 -8.48 0.31
CA ASN A 62 7.25 -9.61 -0.04
C ASN A 62 8.72 -9.22 0.07
N ALA A 63 9.27 -9.35 1.29
CA ALA A 63 10.66 -9.01 1.55
C ALA A 63 11.65 -9.96 0.84
N GLU A 64 11.25 -11.21 0.60
CA GLU A 64 12.09 -12.21 -0.08
C GLU A 64 12.28 -11.87 -1.56
N GLU A 65 11.22 -11.44 -2.24
CA GLU A 65 11.26 -10.97 -3.63
C GLU A 65 11.51 -9.46 -3.76
N GLY A 66 11.73 -8.75 -2.65
CA GLY A 66 12.12 -7.34 -2.62
C GLY A 66 11.07 -6.36 -3.13
N HIS A 67 9.77 -6.67 -3.01
CA HIS A 67 8.70 -5.80 -3.50
C HIS A 67 7.53 -5.66 -2.52
N VAL A 68 6.76 -4.60 -2.70
CA VAL A 68 5.52 -4.32 -1.97
C VAL A 68 4.39 -4.08 -2.95
N ILE A 69 3.28 -4.77 -2.76
CA ILE A 69 2.04 -4.53 -3.51
C ILE A 69 1.20 -3.53 -2.72
N ILE A 70 1.03 -2.33 -3.26
CA ILE A 70 0.36 -1.20 -2.62
C ILE A 70 -1.08 -1.11 -3.11
N HIS A 71 -2.05 -1.12 -2.19
CA HIS A 71 -3.46 -0.93 -2.51
C HIS A 71 -3.85 0.56 -2.41
N GLY A 72 -3.20 1.40 -3.23
CA GLY A 72 -3.42 2.85 -3.21
C GLY A 72 -4.71 3.32 -3.88
N HIS A 73 -5.45 2.43 -4.55
CA HIS A 73 -6.76 2.67 -5.16
C HIS A 73 -7.92 2.76 -4.15
N VAL A 74 -7.65 2.55 -2.86
CA VAL A 74 -8.63 2.75 -1.79
C VAL A 74 -9.25 4.15 -1.85
N LYS A 75 -10.51 4.29 -1.43
CA LYS A 75 -11.22 5.57 -1.58
C LYS A 75 -10.56 6.70 -0.78
N GLU A 76 -10.09 6.40 0.41
CA GLU A 76 -9.42 7.31 1.32
C GLU A 76 -8.30 6.55 2.04
N PRO A 77 -7.15 7.19 2.31
CA PRO A 77 -6.11 6.61 3.16
C PRO A 77 -6.59 6.38 4.60
N PHE A 78 -5.99 5.43 5.30
CA PHE A 78 -6.35 5.09 6.67
C PHE A 78 -5.52 5.89 7.69
N THR A 79 -6.07 6.08 8.89
CA THR A 79 -5.40 6.82 9.97
C THR A 79 -4.37 5.99 10.74
N SER A 80 -4.38 4.65 10.59
CA SER A 80 -3.44 3.75 11.26
C SER A 80 -3.03 2.57 10.38
N PRO A 81 -1.86 1.95 10.62
CA PRO A 81 -1.41 0.78 9.87
C PRO A 81 -2.32 -0.44 10.09
N GLU A 82 -2.90 -0.59 11.28
CA GLU A 82 -3.84 -1.68 11.59
C GLU A 82 -5.14 -1.55 10.81
N ALA A 83 -5.68 -0.33 10.71
CA ALA A 83 -6.89 -0.06 9.94
C ALA A 83 -6.67 -0.33 8.44
N ALA A 84 -5.53 0.09 7.90
CA ALA A 84 -5.12 -0.24 6.54
C ALA A 84 -5.00 -1.75 6.32
N SER A 85 -4.28 -2.45 7.21
CA SER A 85 -4.07 -3.90 7.05
C SER A 85 -5.38 -4.70 7.13
N LYS A 86 -6.32 -4.30 8.00
CA LYS A 86 -7.66 -4.90 8.10
C LYS A 86 -8.50 -4.73 6.84
N HIS A 87 -8.20 -3.75 5.98
CA HIS A 87 -8.90 -3.59 4.71
C HIS A 87 -8.69 -4.81 3.80
N LEU A 88 -7.51 -5.44 3.86
CA LEU A 88 -7.20 -6.63 3.08
C LEU A 88 -8.05 -7.85 3.48
N ASP A 89 -8.52 -7.91 4.73
CA ASP A 89 -9.42 -8.98 5.19
C ASP A 89 -10.79 -8.89 4.49
N ARG A 90 -11.25 -7.67 4.20
CA ARG A 90 -12.57 -7.43 3.58
C ARG A 90 -12.58 -7.62 2.08
N ALA A 91 -11.43 -7.45 1.42
CA ALA A 91 -11.30 -7.58 -0.03
C ALA A 91 -11.16 -9.04 -0.51
N ALA A 92 -10.86 -9.97 0.41
CA ALA A 92 -10.75 -11.40 0.13
C ALA A 92 -12.06 -12.19 0.39
N SER A 93 -13.12 -11.50 0.81
CA SER A 93 -14.48 -12.04 1.01
C SER A 93 -15.35 -11.76 -0.21
#